data_AF-C8WU64-F1
#
_entry.id   AF-C8WU64-F1
#
_cell.length_a   1.000
_cell.length_b   1.000
_cell.length_c   1.000
_cell.angle_alpha   90.00
_cell.angle_beta   90.00
_cell.angle_gamma   90.00
#
_symmetry.space_group_name_H-M   'P 1'
#
loop_
_entity.id
_entity.type
_entity.pdbx_description
1 polymer ?
#
loop_
_entity_poly.entity_id
_entity_poly.type
_entity_poly.pdbx_seq_one_letter_code
_entity_poly.pdbx_strand_id
1 'polypeptide(L)'
;MFKSVRKGCDGMDAFHHEMTRIRERGDEMNVKTHVVMSDTECKEEAVRLFNEIAKSIHEGDSALEAKVVTTESVELVVAFLNSHFYSPRFKVVAKYKNGVFDVRAKDDFWTQAPDENGLWADWRDEETLYQGEFSEPKMRGAIENAFLGWYRRMKENGNAGLAPL
;
A
#
# COMPACT_ATOMS: atom_id res chain seq x y z
N MET A 1 32.79 -70.65 13.74
CA MET A 1 31.32 -70.85 13.60
C MET A 1 30.63 -70.11 14.74
N PHE A 2 29.76 -69.13 14.42
CA PHE A 2 28.73 -68.45 15.26
C PHE A 2 29.23 -67.69 16.53
N LYS A 3 28.74 -66.51 16.96
CA LYS A 3 27.60 -65.59 16.66
C LYS A 3 28.00 -64.20 17.24
N SER A 4 27.85 -63.10 16.50
CA SER A 4 26.76 -62.11 16.61
C SER A 4 26.56 -61.45 17.99
N VAL A 5 26.77 -60.13 18.10
CA VAL A 5 25.79 -59.15 18.61
C VAL A 5 26.08 -57.75 18.01
N ARG A 6 25.06 -57.15 17.37
CA ARG A 6 25.00 -55.73 16.98
C ARG A 6 24.61 -54.86 18.19
N LYS A 7 25.17 -53.66 18.30
CA LYS A 7 24.56 -52.42 18.85
C LYS A 7 25.41 -51.29 18.27
N GLY A 8 24.94 -50.40 17.40
CA GLY A 8 23.66 -49.70 17.44
C GLY A 8 23.83 -48.45 18.32
N CYS A 9 23.48 -47.29 17.77
CA CYS A 9 23.52 -45.92 18.30
C CYS A 9 24.80 -45.16 17.92
N ASP A 10 24.79 -44.36 16.83
CA ASP A 10 24.10 -43.06 16.77
C ASP A 10 24.43 -42.24 18.03
N GLY A 11 25.63 -41.66 18.01
CA GLY A 11 26.09 -40.75 19.05
C GLY A 11 26.45 -39.44 18.39
N MET A 12 25.45 -38.75 17.84
CA MET A 12 25.54 -37.31 17.67
C MET A 12 25.88 -36.78 19.07
N ASP A 13 27.11 -36.28 19.24
CA ASP A 13 27.61 -35.94 20.59
C ASP A 13 26.64 -34.95 21.26
N ALA A 14 26.63 -34.93 22.60
CA ALA A 14 25.72 -34.07 23.35
C ALA A 14 25.80 -32.59 22.91
N PHE A 15 26.95 -32.20 22.35
CA PHE A 15 27.20 -30.89 21.78
C PHE A 15 26.44 -30.66 20.45
N HIS A 16 26.45 -31.62 19.53
CA HIS A 16 25.67 -31.57 18.29
C HIS A 16 24.17 -31.61 18.55
N HIS A 17 23.72 -32.34 19.58
CA HIS A 17 22.32 -32.34 19.98
C HIS A 17 21.90 -30.99 20.55
N GLU A 18 22.73 -30.36 21.38
CA GLU A 18 22.45 -29.02 21.92
C GLU A 18 22.51 -27.94 20.83
N MET A 19 23.46 -28.04 19.89
CA MET A 19 23.51 -27.16 18.72
C MET A 19 22.26 -27.26 17.85
N THR A 20 21.77 -28.48 17.61
CA THR A 20 20.55 -28.72 16.82
C THR A 20 19.33 -28.19 17.57
N ARG A 21 19.24 -28.43 18.88
CA ARG A 21 18.18 -27.89 19.73
C ARG A 21 18.16 -26.36 19.75
N ILE A 22 19.32 -25.71 19.85
CA ILE A 22 19.43 -24.24 19.80
C ILE A 22 18.97 -23.72 18.45
N ARG A 23 19.37 -24.38 17.36
CA ARG A 23 18.96 -24.02 16.00
C ARG A 23 17.45 -24.19 15.81
N GLU A 24 16.89 -25.34 16.17
CA GLU A 24 15.45 -25.62 16.03
C GLU A 24 14.61 -24.68 16.92
N ARG A 25 15.08 -24.34 18.12
CA ARG A 25 14.42 -23.39 19.02
C ARG A 25 14.54 -21.95 18.52
N GLY A 26 15.67 -21.61 17.89
CA GLY A 26 15.87 -20.35 17.19
C GLY A 26 14.94 -20.23 15.98
N ASP A 27 14.82 -21.30 15.20
CA ASP A 27 13.95 -21.38 14.03
C ASP A 27 12.47 -21.33 14.45
N GLU A 28 12.04 -22.05 15.49
CA GLU A 28 10.68 -22.02 16.06
C GLU A 28 10.28 -20.63 16.61
N MET A 29 11.23 -19.91 17.23
CA MET A 29 11.00 -18.53 17.66
C MET A 29 10.98 -17.53 16.49
N ASN A 30 11.60 -17.88 15.36
CA ASN A 30 11.63 -17.08 14.13
C ASN A 30 10.48 -17.42 13.15
N VAL A 31 9.64 -18.43 13.45
CA VAL A 31 8.33 -18.67 12.78
C VAL A 31 7.25 -17.69 13.29
N LYS A 32 7.65 -16.50 13.78
CA LYS A 32 6.93 -15.29 13.42
C LYS A 32 7.64 -14.72 12.21
N THR A 33 7.36 -15.33 11.06
CA THR A 33 8.02 -15.09 9.78
C THR A 33 8.05 -13.60 9.45
N HIS A 34 9.12 -12.90 9.82
CA HIS A 34 9.50 -11.66 9.15
C HIS A 34 10.01 -12.11 7.78
N VAL A 35 9.09 -12.23 6.82
CA VAL A 35 9.47 -12.37 5.41
C VAL A 35 10.14 -11.05 5.04
N VAL A 36 11.47 -11.04 5.04
CA VAL A 36 12.25 -9.92 4.52
C VAL A 36 12.09 -9.95 3.01
N MET A 37 11.07 -9.27 2.52
CA MET A 37 10.86 -9.09 1.09
C MET A 37 11.96 -8.17 0.55
N SER A 38 12.45 -8.47 -0.64
CA SER A 38 13.34 -7.56 -1.36
C SER A 38 12.59 -6.29 -1.79
N ASP A 39 13.33 -5.20 -2.01
CA ASP A 39 12.77 -3.94 -2.51
C ASP A 39 11.94 -4.11 -3.79
N THR A 40 12.32 -5.08 -4.64
CA THR A 40 11.61 -5.39 -5.89
C THR A 40 10.28 -6.07 -5.61
N GLU A 41 10.26 -7.08 -4.75
CA GLU A 41 9.03 -7.80 -4.37
C GLU A 41 8.06 -6.88 -3.62
N CYS A 42 8.54 -6.03 -2.70
CA CYS A 42 7.71 -5.02 -2.04
C CYS A 42 7.07 -4.07 -3.06
N LYS A 43 7.85 -3.60 -4.04
CA LYS A 43 7.33 -2.73 -5.10
C LYS A 43 6.28 -3.45 -5.95
N GLU A 44 6.50 -4.70 -6.33
CA GLU A 44 5.54 -5.50 -7.09
C GLU A 44 4.22 -5.71 -6.34
N GLU A 45 4.27 -6.01 -5.05
CA GLU A 45 3.07 -6.14 -4.21
C GLU A 45 2.31 -4.81 -4.08
N ALA A 46 3.02 -3.69 -3.93
CA ALA A 46 2.39 -2.37 -3.94
C ALA A 46 1.75 -2.04 -5.29
N VAL A 47 2.39 -2.41 -6.40
CA VAL A 47 1.83 -2.26 -7.75
C VAL A 47 0.58 -3.12 -7.91
N ARG A 48 0.59 -4.37 -7.44
CA ARG A 48 -0.60 -5.24 -7.47
C ARG A 48 -1.76 -4.59 -6.72
N LEU A 49 -1.51 -4.17 -5.48
CA LEU A 49 -2.51 -3.49 -4.64
C LEU A 49 -3.10 -2.26 -5.33
N PHE A 50 -2.26 -1.39 -5.89
CA PHE A 50 -2.72 -0.16 -6.55
C PHE A 50 -3.56 -0.46 -7.79
N ASN A 51 -3.21 -1.50 -8.57
CA ASN A 51 -4.01 -1.92 -9.72
C ASN A 51 -5.36 -2.50 -9.31
N GLU A 52 -5.42 -3.27 -8.23
CA GLU A 52 -6.67 -3.79 -7.70
C GLU A 52 -7.59 -2.65 -7.24
N ILE A 53 -7.06 -1.67 -6.51
CA ILE A 53 -7.82 -0.48 -6.10
C ILE A 53 -8.29 0.30 -7.33
N ALA A 54 -7.42 0.54 -8.31
CA ALA A 54 -7.79 1.25 -9.55
C ALA A 54 -8.95 0.55 -10.29
N LYS A 55 -8.89 -0.79 -10.37
CA LYS A 55 -9.95 -1.60 -10.95
C LYS A 55 -11.26 -1.45 -10.17
N SER A 56 -11.22 -1.57 -8.84
CA SER A 56 -12.42 -1.39 -8.00
C SER A 56 -13.03 0.00 -8.10
N ILE A 57 -12.21 1.04 -8.28
CA ILE A 57 -12.70 2.41 -8.52
C ILE A 57 -13.46 2.48 -9.86
N HIS A 58 -12.87 1.94 -10.93
CA HIS A 58 -13.50 1.94 -12.25
C HIS A 58 -14.81 1.12 -12.28
N GLU A 59 -14.84 -0.02 -11.59
CA GLU A 59 -16.05 -0.83 -11.43
C GLU A 59 -17.12 -0.13 -10.56
N GLY A 60 -16.71 0.74 -9.64
CA GLY A 60 -17.59 1.48 -8.74
C GLY A 60 -18.25 2.73 -9.36
N ASP A 61 -17.56 3.46 -10.24
CA ASP A 61 -18.12 4.57 -11.03
C ASP A 61 -17.42 4.63 -12.40
N SER A 62 -18.17 4.33 -13.47
CA SER A 62 -17.66 4.35 -14.84
C SER A 62 -17.29 5.74 -15.34
N ALA A 63 -17.69 6.80 -14.64
CA ALA A 63 -17.24 8.17 -14.92
C ALA A 63 -15.83 8.46 -14.39
N LEU A 64 -15.22 7.54 -13.63
CA LEU A 64 -13.86 7.67 -13.10
C LEU A 64 -12.85 6.93 -13.99
N GLU A 65 -11.72 7.61 -14.20
CA GLU A 65 -10.48 7.03 -14.69
C GLU A 65 -9.51 6.88 -13.52
N ALA A 66 -8.96 5.69 -13.35
CA ALA A 66 -7.91 5.40 -12.37
C ALA A 66 -6.70 4.79 -13.09
N LYS A 67 -5.53 5.39 -12.90
CA LYS A 67 -4.28 4.98 -13.54
C LYS A 67 -3.20 4.73 -12.51
N VAL A 68 -2.48 3.62 -12.67
CA VAL A 68 -1.27 3.32 -11.89
C VAL A 68 -0.04 3.72 -12.70
N VAL A 69 0.88 4.45 -12.09
CA VAL A 69 2.15 4.87 -12.69
C VAL A 69 3.30 4.31 -11.84
N THR A 70 4.24 3.64 -12.49
CA THR A 70 5.34 2.91 -11.84
C THR A 70 6.69 3.45 -12.30
N THR A 71 7.10 4.59 -11.78
CA THR A 71 8.44 5.16 -12.03
C THR A 71 9.36 4.77 -10.86
N GLU A 72 9.87 5.74 -10.12
CA GLU A 72 10.63 5.51 -8.89
C GLU A 72 9.71 5.10 -7.73
N SER A 73 8.50 5.65 -7.70
CA SER A 73 7.42 5.31 -6.78
C SER A 73 6.25 4.61 -7.48
N VAL A 74 5.36 4.01 -6.68
CA VAL A 74 4.06 3.54 -7.17
C VAL A 74 3.05 4.66 -6.95
N GLU A 75 2.41 5.12 -8.01
CA GLU A 75 1.42 6.19 -7.94
C GLU A 75 0.05 5.70 -8.43
N LEU A 76 -1.02 6.10 -7.74
CA LEU A 76 -2.40 5.97 -8.20
C LEU A 76 -2.92 7.37 -8.49
N VAL A 77 -3.42 7.61 -9.69
CA VAL A 77 -4.05 8.87 -10.09
C VAL A 77 -5.49 8.59 -10.50
N VAL A 78 -6.43 9.32 -9.91
CA VAL A 78 -7.86 9.19 -10.17
C VAL A 78 -8.43 10.55 -10.61
N ALA A 79 -9.24 10.54 -11.67
CA ALA A 79 -9.90 11.72 -12.23
C ALA A 79 -11.26 11.34 -12.84
N PHE A 80 -12.10 12.32 -13.17
CA PHE A 80 -13.34 12.09 -13.92
C PHE A 80 -13.09 12.15 -15.43
N LEU A 81 -13.67 11.26 -16.23
CA LEU A 81 -13.45 11.18 -17.69
C LEU A 81 -13.92 12.43 -18.45
N ASN A 82 -15.02 13.06 -18.03
CA ASN A 82 -15.65 14.19 -18.74
C ASN A 82 -15.17 15.57 -18.25
N SER A 83 -14.07 15.62 -17.54
CA SER A 83 -13.62 16.83 -16.86
C SER A 83 -12.66 17.64 -17.76
N HIS A 84 -13.17 18.69 -18.40
CA HIS A 84 -12.33 19.59 -19.19
C HIS A 84 -11.39 20.40 -18.28
N PHE A 85 -10.08 20.29 -18.54
CA PHE A 85 -8.93 21.11 -18.08
C PHE A 85 -8.71 21.39 -16.57
N TYR A 86 -9.74 21.28 -15.71
CA TYR A 86 -9.68 21.61 -14.28
C TYR A 86 -10.37 20.58 -13.38
N SER A 87 -10.33 19.29 -13.77
CA SER A 87 -10.81 18.25 -12.86
C SER A 87 -9.96 18.23 -11.61
N PRO A 88 -10.58 18.21 -10.43
CA PRO A 88 -9.86 17.75 -9.27
C PRO A 88 -9.39 16.32 -9.51
N ARG A 89 -8.13 16.09 -9.15
CA ARG A 89 -7.48 14.79 -9.20
C ARG A 89 -7.21 14.32 -7.79
N PHE A 90 -7.34 13.03 -7.58
CA PHE A 90 -6.85 12.37 -6.39
C PHE A 90 -5.59 11.60 -6.76
N LYS A 91 -4.49 11.89 -6.08
CA LYS A 91 -3.20 11.24 -6.30
C LYS A 91 -2.73 10.59 -5.01
N VAL A 92 -2.33 9.33 -5.08
CA VAL A 92 -1.64 8.63 -4.00
C VAL A 92 -0.26 8.23 -4.49
N VAL A 93 0.76 8.46 -3.68
CA VAL A 93 2.14 8.08 -3.96
C VAL A 93 2.64 7.19 -2.83
N ALA A 94 3.10 5.99 -3.17
CA ALA A 94 3.81 5.09 -2.28
C ALA A 94 5.30 5.09 -2.64
N LYS A 95 6.12 5.65 -1.75
CA LYS A 95 7.58 5.60 -1.82
C LYS A 95 8.08 4.48 -0.91
N TYR A 96 8.99 3.67 -1.41
CA TYR A 96 9.62 2.61 -0.62
C TYR A 96 11.09 2.97 -0.37
N LYS A 97 11.49 2.97 0.91
CA LYS A 97 12.88 3.25 1.31
C LYS A 97 13.21 2.49 2.59
N ASN A 98 14.32 1.75 2.59
CA ASN A 98 14.85 1.07 3.77
C ASN A 98 13.82 0.14 4.45
N GLY A 99 13.08 -0.68 3.69
CA GLY A 99 12.07 -1.58 4.28
C GLY A 99 10.70 -0.96 4.54
N VAL A 100 10.57 0.36 4.36
CA VAL A 100 9.40 1.13 4.80
C VAL A 100 8.73 1.82 3.62
N PHE A 101 7.40 1.65 3.52
CA PHE A 101 6.54 2.46 2.69
C PHE A 101 6.18 3.77 3.39
N ASP A 102 6.26 4.86 2.65
CA ASP A 102 5.69 6.17 2.95
C ASP A 102 4.62 6.44 1.88
N VAL A 103 3.35 6.30 2.28
CA VAL A 103 2.18 6.44 1.40
C VAL A 103 1.51 7.76 1.72
N ARG A 104 1.37 8.60 0.70
CA ARG A 104 0.80 9.94 0.84
C ARG A 104 -0.25 10.20 -0.21
N ALA A 105 -1.29 10.92 0.17
CA ALA A 105 -2.31 11.41 -0.73
C ALA A 105 -2.17 12.92 -0.94
N LYS A 106 -2.47 13.35 -2.15
CA LYS A 106 -2.68 14.74 -2.50
C LYS A 106 -3.95 14.82 -3.33
N ASP A 107 -4.76 15.84 -3.09
CA ASP A 107 -5.79 16.23 -4.04
C ASP A 107 -5.41 17.55 -4.69
N ASP A 108 -5.64 17.64 -6.01
CA ASP A 108 -5.53 18.90 -6.75
C ASP A 108 -6.92 19.59 -6.72
N PHE A 109 -7.54 19.67 -5.54
CA PHE A 109 -8.85 20.29 -5.35
C PHE A 109 -8.70 21.76 -4.96
N TRP A 110 -9.49 22.61 -5.62
CA TRP A 110 -9.61 24.03 -5.34
C TRP A 110 -10.78 24.26 -4.37
N THR A 111 -10.50 24.66 -3.14
CA THR A 111 -11.49 25.23 -2.22
C THR A 111 -11.29 26.72 -2.11
N GLN A 112 -12.33 27.50 -2.41
CA GLN A 112 -12.36 28.92 -2.10
C GLN A 112 -12.46 29.06 -0.56
N ALA A 113 -11.49 29.71 0.08
CA ALA A 113 -11.57 30.00 1.51
C ALA A 113 -12.75 30.97 1.75
N PRO A 114 -13.73 30.62 2.61
CA PRO A 114 -14.94 31.42 2.74
C PRO A 114 -14.74 32.78 3.44
N ASP A 115 -13.60 33.00 4.12
CA ASP A 115 -13.52 34.01 5.18
C ASP A 115 -12.42 35.09 5.04
N GLU A 116 -11.64 35.13 3.96
CA GLU A 116 -10.57 36.14 3.81
C GLU A 116 -10.72 36.96 2.52
N ASN A 117 -10.69 38.29 2.68
CA ASN A 117 -10.67 39.25 1.58
C ASN A 117 -9.41 39.05 0.71
N GLY A 118 -9.51 38.15 -0.25
CA GLY A 118 -8.49 37.86 -1.24
C GLY A 118 -8.76 36.50 -1.87
N LEU A 119 -8.59 36.41 -3.19
CA LEU A 119 -8.74 35.18 -3.99
C LEU A 119 -7.57 34.21 -3.74
N TRP A 120 -7.27 33.90 -2.47
CA TRP A 120 -6.23 32.95 -2.09
C TRP A 120 -6.88 31.58 -1.93
N ALA A 121 -6.26 30.57 -2.56
CA ALA A 121 -6.69 29.19 -2.51
C ALA A 121 -5.68 28.41 -1.66
N ASP A 122 -6.16 27.69 -0.66
CA ASP A 122 -5.35 26.70 0.03
C ASP A 122 -5.49 25.37 -0.70
N TRP A 123 -4.38 24.93 -1.29
CA TRP A 123 -4.26 23.55 -1.76
C TRP A 123 -4.30 22.65 -0.54
N ARG A 124 -4.95 21.50 -0.62
CA ARG A 124 -4.84 20.54 0.47
C ARG A 124 -3.39 20.04 0.51
N ASP A 125 -2.75 20.25 1.66
CA ASP A 125 -1.43 19.75 1.92
C ASP A 125 -1.39 18.22 1.77
N GLU A 126 -0.22 17.73 1.37
CA GLU A 126 0.08 16.30 1.24
C GLU A 126 -0.20 15.58 2.56
N GLU A 127 -1.17 14.65 2.55
CA GLU A 127 -1.62 13.90 3.72
C GLU A 127 -0.91 12.53 3.78
N THR A 128 -0.23 12.24 4.88
CA THR A 128 0.36 10.91 5.12
C THR A 128 -0.74 9.91 5.45
N LEU A 129 -0.93 8.92 4.58
CA LEU A 129 -1.93 7.87 4.76
C LEU A 129 -1.39 6.68 5.55
N TYR A 130 -0.14 6.30 5.29
CA TYR A 130 0.47 5.11 5.88
C TYR A 130 1.98 5.23 5.91
N GLN A 131 2.58 4.78 7.03
CA GLN A 131 4.02 4.62 7.15
C GLN A 131 4.33 3.29 7.85
N GLY A 132 5.08 2.41 7.19
CA GLY A 132 5.43 1.10 7.74
C GLY A 132 5.87 0.08 6.69
N GLU A 133 6.17 -1.15 7.12
CA GLU A 133 6.43 -2.28 6.23
C GLU A 133 5.22 -2.58 5.32
N PHE A 134 5.39 -3.38 4.28
CA PHE A 134 4.25 -3.75 3.44
C PHE A 134 3.16 -4.44 4.27
N SER A 135 1.95 -3.88 4.23
CA SER A 135 0.78 -4.47 4.88
C SER A 135 -0.44 -4.17 4.03
N GLU A 136 -0.81 -5.13 3.18
CA GLU A 136 -1.93 -4.95 2.25
C GLU A 136 -3.20 -4.44 2.93
N PRO A 137 -3.68 -5.02 4.06
CA PRO A 137 -4.93 -4.56 4.68
C PRO A 137 -4.85 -3.13 5.19
N LYS A 138 -3.69 -2.71 5.72
CA LYS A 138 -3.49 -1.36 6.25
C LYS A 138 -3.36 -0.34 5.14
N MET A 139 -2.54 -0.64 4.13
CA MET A 139 -2.35 0.22 2.96
C MET A 139 -3.66 0.37 2.19
N ARG A 140 -4.36 -0.74 1.90
CA ARG A 140 -5.66 -0.75 1.23
C ARG A 140 -6.66 0.13 1.97
N GLY A 141 -6.89 -0.14 3.25
CA GLY A 141 -7.86 0.61 4.05
C GLY A 141 -7.55 2.10 4.11
N ALA A 142 -6.27 2.48 4.22
CA ALA A 142 -5.87 3.89 4.22
C ALA A 142 -6.16 4.58 2.86
N ILE A 143 -5.83 3.92 1.75
CA ILE A 143 -6.04 4.45 0.40
C ILE A 143 -7.52 4.55 0.06
N GLU A 144 -8.31 3.50 0.33
CA GLU A 144 -9.74 3.46 0.06
C GLU A 144 -10.49 4.52 0.89
N ASN A 145 -10.15 4.70 2.17
CA ASN A 145 -10.76 5.73 3.01
C ASN A 145 -10.44 7.14 2.49
N ALA A 146 -9.19 7.40 2.08
CA ALA A 146 -8.80 8.68 1.51
C ALA A 146 -9.53 8.96 0.19
N PHE A 147 -9.64 7.96 -0.68
CA PHE A 147 -10.40 8.05 -1.93
C PHE A 147 -11.89 8.34 -1.65
N LEU A 148 -12.54 7.61 -0.74
CA LEU A 148 -13.95 7.83 -0.41
C LEU A 148 -14.20 9.22 0.16
N GLY A 149 -13.29 9.73 1.00
CA GLY A 149 -13.35 11.09 1.52
C GLY A 149 -13.21 12.16 0.43
N TRP A 150 -12.31 11.95 -0.53
CA TRP A 150 -12.22 12.79 -1.72
C TRP A 150 -13.48 12.70 -2.59
N TYR A 151 -13.91 11.50 -2.94
CA TYR A 151 -15.03 11.24 -3.83
C TYR A 151 -16.35 11.84 -3.31
N ARG A 152 -16.63 11.68 -2.01
CA ARG A 152 -17.79 12.29 -1.36
C ARG A 152 -17.80 13.80 -1.54
N ARG A 153 -16.68 14.47 -1.26
CA ARG A 153 -16.53 15.92 -1.42
C ARG A 153 -16.74 16.35 -2.88
N MET A 154 -16.27 15.57 -3.85
CA MET A 154 -16.45 15.90 -5.27
C MET A 154 -17.92 15.84 -5.68
N LYS A 155 -18.68 14.85 -5.17
CA LYS A 155 -20.12 14.73 -5.46
C LYS A 155 -20.96 15.76 -4.69
N GLU A 156 -20.59 16.10 -3.46
CA GLU A 156 -21.30 17.08 -2.62
C GLU A 156 -21.11 18.53 -3.09
N ASN A 157 -19.90 18.90 -3.53
CA ASN A 157 -19.58 20.27 -3.93
C ASN A 157 -19.97 20.61 -5.38
N GLY A 158 -20.67 19.71 -6.10
CA GLY A 158 -21.22 19.99 -7.42
C GLY A 158 -20.20 20.48 -8.46
N ASN A 159 -18.95 20.01 -8.38
CA ASN A 159 -17.89 20.55 -9.23
C ASN A 159 -18.20 20.25 -10.71
N ALA A 160 -18.11 21.30 -11.54
CA ALA A 160 -18.82 21.49 -12.81
C ALA A 160 -18.45 20.58 -14.01
N GLY A 161 -17.92 19.37 -13.76
CA GLY A 161 -17.79 18.30 -14.76
C GLY A 161 -18.89 17.23 -14.67
N LEU A 162 -19.71 17.28 -13.62
CA LEU A 162 -20.87 16.43 -13.44
C LEU A 162 -22.10 17.23 -13.87
N ALA A 163 -22.53 17.07 -15.12
CA ALA A 163 -23.88 17.51 -15.48
C ALA A 163 -24.88 16.83 -14.52
N PRO A 164 -25.81 17.56 -13.90
CA PRO A 164 -26.86 16.93 -13.11
C PRO A 164 -27.68 16.00 -14.02
N LEU A 165 -28.01 14.82 -13.49
CA LEU A 165 -28.94 13.86 -14.12
C LEU A 165 -30.31 14.49 -14.37
#